data_AF-A0A520A138-F1
#
_entry.id   AF-A0A520A138-F1
#
_cell.length_a   1.000
_cell.length_b   1.000
_cell.length_c   1.000
_cell.angle_alpha   90.00
_cell.angle_beta   90.00
_cell.angle_gamma   90.00
#
_symmetry.space_group_name_H-M   'P 1'
#
loop_
_entity.id
_entity.type
_entity.pdbx_description
1 polymer ?
#
loop_
_entity_poly.entity_id
_entity_poly.type
_entity_poly.pdbx_seq_one_letter_code
_entity_poly.pdbx_strand_id
1 'polypeptide(L)' 'MRHFFHIAYHGQFFNGWQKHPKAKSVQEVIELKLAQIFKTNIPIIGCGRTDTHVHA' A
#
# COMPACT_ATOMS: atom_id res chain seq x y z
N MET A 1 0.55 19.68 -0.19
CA MET A 1 -0.88 19.42 0.10
C MET A 1 -1.00 18.00 0.62
N ARG A 2 -1.90 17.70 1.57
CA ARG A 2 -2.14 16.35 2.07
C ARG A 2 -3.53 15.90 1.63
N HIS A 3 -3.64 14.66 1.17
CA HIS A 3 -4.89 14.06 0.74
C HIS A 3 -5.20 12.85 1.61
N PHE A 4 -6.49 12.61 1.81
CA PHE A 4 -7.01 11.45 2.52
C PHE A 4 -7.85 10.62 1.55
N PHE A 5 -7.71 9.30 1.61
CA PHE A 5 -8.45 8.38 0.76
C PHE A 5 -8.72 7.06 1.50
N HIS A 6 -9.79 6.39 1.11
CA HIS A 6 -10.13 5.05 1.57
C HIS A 6 -9.75 4.02 0.51
N ILE A 7 -9.47 2.80 0.95
CA ILE A 7 -9.17 1.66 0.09
C ILE A 7 -9.83 0.42 0.67
N ALA A 8 -10.03 -0.56 -0.19
CA ALA A 8 -10.29 -1.94 0.19
C ALA A 8 -9.37 -2.84 -0.64
N TYR A 9 -8.89 -3.93 -0.07
CA TYR A 9 -8.04 -4.90 -0.75
C TYR A 9 -8.23 -6.33 -0.23
N HIS A 10 -8.03 -7.27 -1.13
CA HIS A 10 -8.03 -8.68 -0.82
C HIS A 10 -6.64 -9.13 -0.36
N GLY A 11 -6.49 -9.40 0.94
CA GLY A 11 -5.21 -9.71 1.57
C GLY A 11 -4.47 -10.94 1.05
N GLN A 12 -5.17 -11.92 0.47
CA GLN A 12 -4.60 -13.24 0.11
C GLN A 12 -3.35 -13.18 -0.78
N PHE A 13 -3.13 -12.10 -1.53
CA PHE A 13 -1.98 -11.96 -2.44
C PHE A 13 -0.91 -10.99 -1.93
N PHE A 14 -0.98 -10.63 -0.65
CA PHE A 14 -0.11 -9.65 -0.02
C PHE A 14 0.45 -10.16 1.31
N ASN A 15 1.72 -9.84 1.54
CA ASN A 15 2.41 -10.14 2.79
C ASN A 15 2.28 -8.97 3.76
N GLY A 16 1.04 -8.50 3.92
CA GLY A 16 0.64 -7.43 4.82
C GLY A 16 0.68 -6.04 4.20
N TRP A 17 0.39 -5.06 5.05
CA TRP A 17 0.35 -3.65 4.69
C TRP A 17 1.73 -3.08 4.37
N GLN A 18 2.67 -3.29 5.28
CA GLN A 18 3.93 -2.55 5.33
C GLN A 18 4.90 -3.01 4.24
N LYS A 19 5.56 -2.06 3.59
CA LYS A 19 6.65 -2.34 2.64
C LYS A 19 7.77 -3.17 3.28
N HIS A 20 8.15 -4.26 2.60
CA HIS A 20 9.26 -5.11 3.01
C HIS A 20 10.08 -5.55 1.78
N PRO A 21 11.43 -5.65 1.85
CA PRO A 21 12.27 -5.91 0.67
C PRO A 21 12.04 -7.25 -0.03
N LYS A 22 11.52 -8.25 0.70
CA LYS A 22 11.45 -9.64 0.25
C LYS A 22 10.04 -10.09 -0.17
N ALA A 23 9.04 -9.22 -0.06
CA ALA A 23 7.66 -9.63 -0.23
C ALA A 23 6.76 -8.49 -0.72
N LYS A 24 5.79 -8.85 -1.56
CA LYS A 24 4.80 -7.91 -2.08
C LYS A 24 3.90 -7.42 -0.95
N SER A 25 3.81 -6.10 -0.80
CA SER A 25 2.99 -5.43 0.21
C SER A 25 1.95 -4.52 -0.42
N VAL A 26 0.90 -4.20 0.34
CA VAL A 26 -0.16 -3.29 -0.14
C VAL A 26 0.38 -1.88 -0.32
N GLN A 27 1.16 -1.38 0.65
CA GLN A 27 1.75 -0.04 0.61
C GLN A 27 2.61 0.15 -0.64
N GLU A 28 3.52 -0.79 -0.92
CA GLU A 28 4.42 -0.70 -2.08
C GLU A 28 3.64 -0.64 -3.40
N VAL A 29 2.60 -1.47 -3.55
CA VAL A 29 1.81 -1.48 -4.79
C VAL A 29 1.09 -0.14 -4.99
N ILE A 30 0.51 0.43 -3.93
CA ILE A 30 -0.16 1.73 -4.03
C ILE A 30 0.84 2.82 -4.38
N GLU A 31 1.98 2.90 -3.68
CA GLU A 31 3.02 3.90 -3.94
C GLU A 31 3.57 3.80 -5.37
N LEU A 32 3.81 2.59 -5.88
CA LEU A 32 4.25 2.36 -7.27
C LEU A 32 3.20 2.83 -8.28
N LYS A 33 1.91 2.59 -8.03
CA LYS A 33 0.83 3.02 -8.92
C LYS A 33 0.64 4.54 -8.91
N LEU A 34 0.70 5.16 -7.73
CA LEU A 34 0.71 6.60 -7.62
C LEU A 34 1.90 7.21 -8.36
N ALA A 35 3.10 6.63 -8.21
CA ALA A 35 4.28 7.09 -8.93
C ALA A 35 4.14 6.98 -10.46
N GLN A 36 3.51 5.91 -10.96
CA GLN A 36 3.23 5.74 -12.40
C GLN A 36 2.28 6.82 -12.95
N ILE A 37 1.28 7.21 -12.16
CA ILE A 37 0.27 8.22 -12.53
C ILE A 37 0.87 9.62 -12.49
N PHE A 38 1.50 9.98 -11.37
CA PHE A 38 1.96 11.35 -11.10
C PHE A 38 3.41 11.61 -11.53
N LYS A 39 4.11 10.59 -12.05
CA LYS A 39 5.50 10.66 -12.50
C LYS A 39 6.48 11.13 -11.42
N THR A 40 6.15 10.90 -10.15
CA THR A 40 6.96 11.25 -8.98
C THR A 40 6.70 10.29 -7.84
N ASN A 41 7.67 10.06 -6.96
CA ASN A 41 7.48 9.18 -5.81
C ASN A 41 6.52 9.82 -4.80
N ILE A 42 5.42 9.11 -4.49
CA ILE A 42 4.41 9.57 -3.54
C ILE A 42 4.33 8.55 -2.40
N PRO A 43 4.91 8.86 -1.22
CA PRO A 43 4.77 8.01 -0.05
C PRO A 43 3.35 8.13 0.53
N ILE A 44 2.85 7.04 1.10
CA ILE A 44 1.55 7.02 1.80
C ILE A 44 1.72 6.65 3.28
N ILE A 45 0.76 7.08 4.09
CA ILE A 45 0.68 6.74 5.52
C ILE A 45 -0.63 6.00 5.75
N GLY A 46 -0.55 4.75 6.22
CA GLY A 46 -1.72 3.95 6.58
C GLY A 46 -2.26 4.31 7.97
N CYS A 47 -3.57 4.18 8.17
CA CYS A 47 -4.20 4.34 9.48
C CYS A 47 -3.83 3.19 10.45
N GLY A 48 -3.60 1.99 9.90
CA GLY A 48 -3.19 0.82 10.64
C GLY A 48 -2.37 -0.12 9.76
N ARG A 49 -1.71 -1.09 10.41
CA ARG A 49 -1.00 -2.16 9.73
C ARG A 49 -1.87 -3.42 9.72
N THR A 50 -1.78 -4.17 8.64
CA THR A 50 -2.34 -5.52 8.54
C THR A 50 -1.23 -6.53 8.35
N ASP A 51 -1.44 -7.72 8.90
CA ASP A 51 -0.55 -8.85 8.71
C ASP A 51 -0.78 -9.54 7.36
N THR A 52 0.12 -10.45 7.01
CA THR A 52 0.05 -11.27 5.81
C THR A 52 -1.32 -11.93 5.66
N HIS A 53 -1.90 -11.86 4.46
CA HIS A 53 -3.22 -12.41 4.12
C HIS A 53 -4.46 -11.73 4.72
N VAL A 54 -4.31 -10.69 5.56
CA VAL A 54 -5.45 -9.97 6.17
C VAL A 54 -6.10 -8.99 5.19
N HIS A 55 -7.43 -8.93 5.20
CA HIS A 55 -8.24 -8.03 4.36
C HIS A 55 -8.51 -6.70 5.07
N ALA A 56 -8.68 -5.63 4.30
CA ALA A 56 -9.19 -4.34 4.78
C ALA A 56 -9.91 -3.59 3.66
#